data_AF-A0A0U2WLH0-F1
#
_entry.id   AF-A0A0U2WLH0-F1
#
_cell.length_a   1.000
_cell.length_b   1.000
_cell.length_c   1.000
_cell.angle_alpha   90.00
_cell.angle_beta   90.00
_cell.angle_gamma   90.00
#
_symmetry.space_group_name_H-M   'P 1'
#
loop_
_entity.id
_entity.type
_entity.pdbx_description
1 polymer ?
#
loop_
_entity_poly.entity_id
_entity_poly.type
_entity_poly.pdbx_seq_one_letter_code
_entity_poly.pdbx_strand_id
1 'polypeptide(L)'
;MTTANARFIARAYINDDKVDMKDHWIVLQASTPGNCQITVNQSVAKLAPVAVDLGWGDMVDRVFNGYVERVMPAVNGWYTLFCREWSASLAYNLAVMLRHPTMRQVLDEITAQTGIEFVIPDKAYANTAIPCFYSDSSGYAMLNNIGRAFRIADFVWYQQGNGKVFVGSYADSFWSDKPVTIANELMTDHQSGKAAKIPAAPMIRPNVIANGERITAVEFKGTNMTISW
;
A
#
# COMPACT_ATOMS: atom_id res chain seq x y z
N MET A 1 -13.90 18.13 31.47
CA MET A 1 -13.82 17.04 30.47
C MET A 1 -14.21 17.64 29.13
N THR A 2 -13.25 18.03 28.32
CA THR A 2 -13.48 18.55 26.97
C THR A 2 -13.90 17.40 26.08
N THR A 3 -15.16 17.41 25.64
CA THR A 3 -15.71 16.46 24.67
C THR A 3 -15.01 16.69 23.34
N ALA A 4 -13.94 15.92 23.07
CA ALA A 4 -13.33 15.88 21.75
C ALA A 4 -14.26 15.11 20.82
N ASN A 5 -15.25 15.79 20.24
CA ASN A 5 -15.87 15.34 18.99
C ASN A 5 -14.83 15.55 17.89
N ALA A 6 -13.84 14.64 17.81
CA ALA A 6 -12.85 14.68 16.77
C ALA A 6 -13.58 14.55 15.42
N ARG A 7 -13.49 15.58 14.59
CA ARG A 7 -14.05 15.55 13.24
C ARG A 7 -13.20 14.61 12.38
N PHE A 8 -13.83 13.69 11.67
CA PHE A 8 -13.14 12.89 10.66
C PHE A 8 -12.72 13.78 9.48
N ILE A 9 -11.47 13.62 9.06
CA ILE A 9 -10.85 14.36 7.97
C ILE A 9 -10.56 13.38 6.85
N ALA A 10 -11.02 13.72 5.63
CA ALA A 10 -10.65 13.04 4.40
C ALA A 10 -10.24 14.09 3.38
N ARG A 11 -9.04 13.95 2.82
CA ARG A 11 -8.46 14.89 1.84
C ARG A 11 -7.93 14.11 0.66
N ALA A 12 -8.23 14.57 -0.55
CA ALA A 12 -7.60 14.07 -1.76
C ALA A 12 -6.71 15.16 -2.36
N TYR A 13 -5.64 14.72 -3.00
CA TYR A 13 -4.72 15.57 -3.76
C TYR A 13 -4.53 14.95 -5.13
N ILE A 14 -4.50 15.79 -6.16
CA ILE A 14 -4.26 15.39 -7.54
C ILE A 14 -3.19 16.31 -8.09
N ASN A 15 -2.08 15.76 -8.59
CA ASN A 15 -0.88 16.55 -8.92
C ASN A 15 -0.43 17.46 -7.75
N ASP A 16 -0.49 16.94 -6.51
CA ASP A 16 -0.20 17.67 -5.26
C ASP A 16 -1.16 18.81 -4.89
N ASP A 17 -2.07 19.20 -5.80
CA ASP A 17 -3.13 20.15 -5.49
C ASP A 17 -4.28 19.49 -4.74
N LYS A 18 -4.71 20.11 -3.64
CA LYS A 18 -5.87 19.64 -2.87
C LYS A 18 -7.14 19.81 -3.71
N VAL A 19 -7.97 18.77 -3.76
CA VAL A 19 -9.23 18.75 -4.52
C VAL A 19 -10.43 18.49 -3.61
N ASP A 20 -11.61 18.92 -4.03
CA ASP A 20 -12.84 18.57 -3.31
C ASP A 20 -13.21 17.11 -3.60
N MET A 21 -13.30 16.33 -2.54
CA MET A 21 -13.68 14.92 -2.56
C MET A 21 -14.92 14.72 -1.69
N LYS A 22 -15.94 14.05 -2.24
CA LYS A 22 -17.18 13.75 -1.50
C LYS A 22 -17.31 12.30 -1.05
N ASP A 23 -16.58 11.39 -1.67
CA ASP A 23 -16.62 9.97 -1.37
C ASP A 23 -15.27 9.31 -1.62
N HIS A 24 -14.97 8.28 -0.84
CA HIS A 24 -13.76 7.48 -0.97
C HIS A 24 -14.01 6.02 -0.57
N TRP A 25 -13.30 5.14 -1.26
CA TRP A 25 -13.20 3.72 -0.95
C TRP A 25 -11.78 3.26 -1.26
N ILE A 26 -11.05 2.78 -0.26
CA ILE A 26 -9.63 2.45 -0.38
C ILE A 26 -9.43 1.05 0.15
N VAL A 27 -8.76 0.19 -0.61
CA VAL A 27 -8.43 -1.18 -0.21
C VAL A 27 -6.92 -1.36 -0.37
N LEU A 28 -6.23 -1.63 0.74
CA LEU A 28 -4.81 -1.96 0.76
C LEU A 28 -4.64 -3.43 1.16
N GLN A 29 -3.68 -4.12 0.56
CA GLN A 29 -3.49 -5.56 0.74
C GLN A 29 -2.00 -5.88 0.96
N ALA A 30 -1.72 -7.00 1.65
CA ALA A 30 -0.37 -7.34 2.06
C ALA A 30 0.58 -7.74 0.91
N SER A 31 0.04 -8.25 -0.19
CA SER A 31 0.83 -8.85 -1.30
C SER A 31 0.38 -8.41 -2.69
N THR A 32 -0.45 -7.37 -2.78
CA THR A 32 -0.90 -6.78 -4.04
C THR A 32 -1.03 -5.28 -3.89
N PRO A 33 -0.86 -4.49 -4.97
CA PRO A 33 -1.02 -3.04 -4.89
C PRO A 33 -2.44 -2.67 -4.49
N GLY A 34 -2.54 -1.65 -3.64
CA GLY A 34 -3.80 -1.11 -3.19
C GLY A 34 -4.60 -0.46 -4.33
N ASN A 35 -5.91 -0.44 -4.16
CA ASN A 35 -6.87 0.19 -5.06
C ASN A 35 -7.59 1.31 -4.31
N CYS A 36 -7.92 2.37 -5.03
CA CYS A 36 -8.63 3.51 -4.47
C CYS A 36 -9.68 3.99 -5.47
N GLN A 37 -10.88 4.22 -4.98
CA GLN A 37 -11.93 4.90 -5.71
C GLN A 37 -12.26 6.19 -4.96
N ILE A 38 -12.17 7.33 -5.61
CA ILE A 38 -12.57 8.63 -5.04
C ILE A 38 -13.50 9.35 -6.00
N THR A 39 -14.42 10.14 -5.47
CA THR A 39 -15.29 10.99 -6.29
C THR A 39 -14.96 12.46 -6.05
N VAL A 40 -14.49 13.15 -7.09
CA VAL A 40 -13.97 14.52 -7.06
C VAL A 40 -14.74 15.46 -7.98
N ASN A 41 -14.65 16.77 -7.74
CA ASN A 41 -15.44 17.80 -8.43
C ASN A 41 -14.88 18.24 -9.80
N GLN A 42 -13.85 17.56 -10.31
CA GLN A 42 -13.19 17.91 -11.56
C GLN A 42 -12.75 16.67 -12.34
N SER A 43 -12.71 16.80 -13.67
CA SER A 43 -12.11 15.78 -14.52
C SER A 43 -10.59 15.87 -14.44
N VAL A 44 -9.91 14.74 -14.60
CA VAL A 44 -8.45 14.66 -14.46
C VAL A 44 -7.86 13.78 -15.55
N ALA A 45 -6.59 13.99 -15.86
CA ALA A 45 -5.88 13.16 -16.82
C ALA A 45 -5.64 11.75 -16.24
N LYS A 46 -5.65 10.74 -17.12
CA LYS A 46 -5.12 9.42 -16.78
C LYS A 46 -3.65 9.55 -16.38
N LEU A 47 -3.20 8.72 -15.44
CA LEU A 47 -1.87 8.71 -14.84
C LEU A 47 -1.52 9.92 -13.96
N ALA A 48 -2.46 10.85 -13.72
CA ALA A 48 -2.25 11.90 -12.74
C ALA A 48 -1.94 11.29 -11.36
N PRO A 49 -0.89 11.74 -10.66
CA PRO A 49 -0.64 11.40 -9.26
C PRO A 49 -1.84 11.71 -8.38
N VAL A 50 -2.17 10.79 -7.47
CA VAL A 50 -3.25 10.89 -6.49
C VAL A 50 -2.73 10.48 -5.13
N ALA A 51 -3.05 11.29 -4.12
CA ALA A 51 -2.89 10.93 -2.72
C ALA A 51 -4.19 11.12 -1.95
N VAL A 52 -4.41 10.27 -0.95
CA VAL A 52 -5.53 10.41 -0.02
C VAL A 52 -5.01 10.35 1.41
N ASP A 53 -5.37 11.38 2.19
CA ASP A 53 -5.10 11.44 3.61
C ASP A 53 -6.42 11.26 4.38
N LEU A 54 -6.41 10.37 5.38
CA LEU A 54 -7.55 10.12 6.27
C LEU A 54 -7.13 10.29 7.72
N GLY A 55 -8.06 10.61 8.61
CA GLY A 55 -7.79 10.64 10.04
C GLY A 55 -8.80 11.39 10.90
N TRP A 56 -8.45 11.60 12.16
CA TRP A 56 -9.31 12.21 13.17
C TRP A 56 -8.60 13.37 13.86
N GLY A 57 -9.22 14.56 13.85
CA GLY A 57 -8.61 15.74 14.47
C GLY A 57 -7.23 16.03 13.86
N ASP A 58 -6.18 16.05 14.70
CA ASP A 58 -4.81 16.31 14.28
C ASP A 58 -4.05 15.05 13.82
N MET A 59 -4.63 13.85 14.01
CA MET A 59 -4.05 12.58 13.57
C MET A 59 -4.54 12.24 12.17
N VAL A 60 -3.88 12.79 11.16
CA VAL A 60 -4.18 12.59 9.73
C VAL A 60 -2.94 12.05 9.02
N ASP A 61 -3.09 10.90 8.38
CA ASP A 61 -1.99 10.25 7.65
C ASP A 61 -2.38 9.96 6.21
N ARG A 62 -1.37 9.93 5.33
CA ARG A 62 -1.52 9.44 3.97
C ARG A 62 -1.79 7.95 3.96
N VAL A 63 -3.01 7.58 3.54
CA VAL A 63 -3.45 6.18 3.43
C VAL A 63 -3.33 5.61 2.03
N PHE A 64 -3.27 6.46 1.01
CA PHE A 64 -3.13 6.04 -0.37
C PHE A 64 -2.22 6.99 -1.12
N ASN A 65 -1.37 6.43 -1.98
CA ASN A 65 -0.46 7.16 -2.85
C ASN A 65 -0.31 6.38 -4.15
N GLY A 66 -0.65 6.99 -5.28
CA GLY A 66 -0.71 6.27 -6.55
C GLY A 66 -1.11 7.16 -7.71
N TYR A 67 -1.76 6.59 -8.71
CA TYR A 67 -2.14 7.30 -9.93
C TYR A 67 -3.56 6.95 -10.38
N VAL A 68 -4.14 7.83 -11.19
CA VAL A 68 -5.43 7.60 -11.85
C VAL A 68 -5.28 6.56 -12.98
N GLU A 69 -5.94 5.42 -12.84
CA GLU A 69 -6.00 4.40 -13.89
C GLU A 69 -7.16 4.66 -14.86
N ARG A 70 -8.30 5.12 -14.33
CA ARG A 70 -9.53 5.33 -15.09
C ARG A 70 -10.39 6.43 -14.47
N VAL A 71 -11.07 7.20 -15.32
CA VAL A 71 -11.98 8.28 -14.94
C VAL A 71 -13.37 7.97 -15.49
N MET A 72 -14.41 8.17 -14.68
CA MET A 72 -15.80 8.07 -15.10
C MET A 72 -16.59 9.31 -14.66
N PRO A 73 -17.45 9.89 -15.53
CA PRO A 73 -18.40 10.90 -15.11
C PRO A 73 -19.34 10.37 -14.02
N ALA A 74 -19.68 11.22 -13.06
CA ALA A 74 -20.69 11.01 -12.04
C ALA A 74 -21.73 12.14 -12.08
N VAL A 75 -22.75 12.07 -11.20
CA VAL A 75 -23.84 13.05 -11.18
C VAL A 75 -23.35 14.46 -10.83
N ASN A 76 -24.00 15.48 -11.40
CA ASN A 76 -23.82 16.91 -11.10
C ASN A 76 -22.38 17.41 -11.30
N GLY A 77 -21.71 16.99 -12.38
CA GLY A 77 -20.37 17.48 -12.73
C GLY A 77 -19.23 16.89 -11.89
N TRP A 78 -19.51 15.87 -11.08
CA TRP A 78 -18.48 15.11 -10.37
C TRP A 78 -17.90 14.00 -11.25
N TYR A 79 -16.75 13.47 -10.86
CA TYR A 79 -16.06 12.38 -11.54
C TYR A 79 -15.59 11.35 -10.53
N THR A 80 -15.84 10.07 -10.82
CA THR A 80 -15.29 8.95 -10.05
C THR A 80 -13.96 8.55 -10.68
N LEU A 81 -12.90 8.63 -9.89
CA LEU A 81 -11.55 8.21 -10.23
C LEU A 81 -11.33 6.82 -9.68
N PHE A 82 -10.81 5.94 -10.52
CA PHE A 82 -10.30 4.63 -10.12
C PHE A 82 -8.78 4.72 -10.20
N CYS A 83 -8.16 4.51 -9.06
CA CYS A 83 -6.74 4.74 -8.82
C CYS A 83 -6.08 3.45 -8.33
N ARG A 84 -4.79 3.31 -8.62
CA ARG A 84 -3.95 2.21 -8.12
C ARG A 84 -2.67 2.76 -7.54
N GLU A 85 -2.12 2.07 -6.55
CA GLU A 85 -0.80 2.41 -6.00
C GLU A 85 0.30 2.37 -7.08
N TRP A 86 1.40 3.09 -6.90
CA TRP A 86 2.54 3.12 -7.84
C TRP A 86 3.08 1.72 -8.13
N SER A 87 3.13 0.87 -7.12
CA SER A 87 3.52 -0.54 -7.23
C SER A 87 2.66 -1.33 -8.24
N ALA A 88 1.48 -0.84 -8.65
CA ALA A 88 0.68 -1.43 -9.72
C ALA A 88 1.38 -1.47 -11.09
N SER A 89 2.35 -0.60 -11.32
CA SER A 89 3.22 -0.64 -12.51
C SER A 89 4.03 -1.95 -12.61
N LEU A 90 4.27 -2.66 -11.50
CA LEU A 90 4.95 -3.95 -11.48
C LEU A 90 4.08 -5.09 -12.05
N ALA A 91 2.85 -4.81 -12.50
CA ALA A 91 2.07 -5.78 -13.26
C ALA A 91 2.64 -6.05 -14.66
N TYR A 92 3.35 -5.08 -15.24
CA TYR A 92 3.93 -5.22 -16.57
C TYR A 92 5.10 -6.21 -16.58
N ASN A 93 5.37 -6.78 -17.74
CA ASN A 93 6.49 -7.68 -17.96
C ASN A 93 7.81 -6.90 -17.84
N LEU A 94 8.77 -7.50 -17.13
CA LEU A 94 10.13 -7.01 -16.92
C LEU A 94 11.12 -8.12 -17.26
N ALA A 95 12.31 -7.73 -17.72
CA ALA A 95 13.39 -8.64 -18.04
C ALA A 95 14.65 -8.28 -17.26
N VAL A 96 15.13 -9.18 -16.39
CA VAL A 96 16.38 -8.99 -15.64
C VAL A 96 17.30 -10.17 -15.91
N MET A 97 18.50 -9.89 -16.42
CA MET A 97 19.48 -10.89 -16.81
C MET A 97 20.87 -10.57 -16.26
N LEU A 98 21.11 -10.93 -14.99
CA LEU A 98 22.35 -10.57 -14.29
C LEU A 98 23.14 -11.80 -13.84
N ARG A 99 24.48 -11.71 -13.92
CA ARG A 99 25.41 -12.69 -13.36
C ARG A 99 26.03 -12.15 -12.08
N HIS A 100 26.17 -13.01 -11.08
CA HIS A 100 26.70 -12.64 -9.78
C HIS A 100 26.00 -11.43 -9.10
N PRO A 101 24.67 -11.19 -9.25
CA PRO A 101 24.07 -9.99 -8.68
C PRO A 101 23.83 -10.13 -7.18
N THR A 102 23.89 -9.00 -6.47
CA THR A 102 23.24 -8.81 -5.16
C THR A 102 21.76 -8.49 -5.34
N MET A 103 20.96 -8.56 -4.26
CA MET A 103 19.53 -8.21 -4.33
C MET A 103 19.34 -6.75 -4.74
N ARG A 104 20.20 -5.86 -4.23
CA ARG A 104 20.17 -4.43 -4.58
C ARG A 104 20.32 -4.23 -6.08
N GLN A 105 21.28 -4.89 -6.71
CA GLN A 105 21.50 -4.79 -8.15
C GLN A 105 20.30 -5.29 -8.98
N VAL A 106 19.62 -6.34 -8.52
CA VAL A 106 18.37 -6.81 -9.17
C VAL A 106 17.27 -5.74 -9.05
N LEU A 107 17.11 -5.15 -7.86
CA LEU A 107 16.09 -4.11 -7.62
C LEU A 107 16.43 -2.78 -8.32
N ASP A 108 17.71 -2.46 -8.50
CA ASP A 108 18.18 -1.30 -9.28
C ASP A 108 17.79 -1.47 -10.76
N GLU A 109 17.91 -2.67 -11.32
CA GLU A 109 17.47 -2.96 -12.70
C GLU A 109 15.95 -2.82 -12.85
N ILE A 110 15.17 -3.30 -11.86
CA ILE A 110 13.72 -3.09 -11.84
C ILE A 110 13.38 -1.60 -11.74
N THR A 111 14.13 -0.85 -10.93
CA THR A 111 13.97 0.61 -10.80
C THR A 111 14.24 1.29 -12.14
N ALA A 112 15.30 0.91 -12.86
CA ALA A 112 15.62 1.48 -14.17
C ALA A 112 14.50 1.26 -15.22
N GLN A 113 13.78 0.13 -15.14
CA GLN A 113 12.69 -0.18 -16.06
C GLN A 113 11.35 0.46 -15.68
N THR A 114 11.11 0.72 -14.38
CA THR A 114 9.78 1.09 -13.87
C THR A 114 9.70 2.45 -13.20
N GLY A 115 10.83 3.00 -12.76
CA GLY A 115 10.92 4.17 -11.89
C GLY A 115 10.52 3.90 -10.44
N ILE A 116 10.17 2.66 -10.06
CA ILE A 116 9.79 2.33 -8.67
C ILE A 116 11.03 2.30 -7.80
N GLU A 117 11.04 3.14 -6.77
CA GLU A 117 12.07 3.12 -5.75
C GLU A 117 11.78 2.05 -4.68
N PHE A 118 12.82 1.31 -4.30
CA PHE A 118 12.73 0.28 -3.28
C PHE A 118 13.37 0.70 -1.95
N VAL A 119 12.73 0.31 -0.84
CA VAL A 119 13.29 0.36 0.50
C VAL A 119 13.82 -1.03 0.85
N ILE A 120 15.13 -1.12 0.98
CA ILE A 120 15.85 -2.39 1.14
C ILE A 120 16.54 -2.40 2.51
N PRO A 121 16.23 -3.36 3.40
CA PRO A 121 16.85 -3.42 4.71
C PRO A 121 18.36 -3.68 4.62
N ASP A 122 19.12 -3.18 5.58
CA ASP A 122 20.56 -3.44 5.66
C ASP A 122 20.83 -4.82 6.29
N LYS A 123 20.78 -5.85 5.44
CA LYS A 123 20.94 -7.25 5.82
C LYS A 123 21.82 -7.99 4.84
N ALA A 124 22.48 -9.04 5.32
CA ALA A 124 23.43 -9.82 4.52
C ALA A 124 22.79 -10.36 3.23
N TYR A 125 21.55 -10.85 3.26
CA TYR A 125 20.87 -11.36 2.06
C TYR A 125 20.70 -10.31 0.96
N ALA A 126 20.67 -9.02 1.32
CA ALA A 126 20.54 -7.94 0.33
C ALA A 126 21.86 -7.68 -0.42
N ASN A 127 23.00 -8.03 0.21
CA ASN A 127 24.36 -7.70 -0.23
C ASN A 127 25.14 -8.94 -0.71
N THR A 128 24.70 -10.15 -0.40
CA THR A 128 25.35 -11.38 -0.84
C THR A 128 25.00 -11.68 -2.30
N ALA A 129 26.02 -11.81 -3.14
CA ALA A 129 25.85 -12.17 -4.54
C ALA A 129 25.34 -13.63 -4.69
N ILE A 130 24.42 -13.84 -5.63
CA ILE A 130 23.99 -15.18 -6.08
C ILE A 130 24.57 -15.48 -7.47
N PRO A 131 24.70 -16.75 -7.91
CA PRO A 131 25.36 -17.06 -9.20
C PRO A 131 24.75 -16.34 -10.40
N CYS A 132 23.42 -16.24 -10.47
CA CYS A 132 22.71 -15.47 -11.48
C CYS A 132 21.29 -15.14 -11.04
N PHE A 133 20.69 -14.14 -11.69
CA PHE A 133 19.26 -13.87 -11.66
C PHE A 133 18.79 -13.64 -13.09
N TYR A 134 18.05 -14.61 -13.64
CA TYR A 134 17.48 -14.57 -14.99
C TYR A 134 15.97 -14.71 -14.86
N SER A 135 15.24 -13.65 -15.16
CA SER A 135 13.78 -13.64 -15.07
C SER A 135 13.18 -12.77 -16.17
N ASP A 136 12.19 -13.31 -16.84
CA ASP A 136 11.30 -12.64 -17.79
C ASP A 136 9.87 -12.93 -17.32
N SER A 137 9.29 -12.02 -16.55
CA SER A 137 7.98 -12.20 -15.92
C SER A 137 7.40 -10.85 -15.47
N SER A 138 6.19 -10.84 -14.91
CA SER A 138 5.69 -9.61 -14.28
C SER A 138 6.58 -9.21 -13.11
N GLY A 139 6.67 -7.91 -12.83
CA GLY A 139 7.37 -7.41 -11.65
C GLY A 139 6.92 -8.07 -10.35
N TYR A 140 5.63 -8.41 -10.19
CA TYR A 140 5.16 -9.17 -9.01
C TYR A 140 5.80 -10.57 -8.91
N ALA A 141 5.83 -11.31 -10.03
CA ALA A 141 6.46 -12.62 -10.06
C ALA A 141 7.98 -12.51 -9.85
N MET A 142 8.59 -11.45 -10.38
CA MET A 142 9.99 -11.15 -10.19
C MET A 142 10.33 -10.89 -8.71
N LEU A 143 9.54 -10.08 -7.99
CA LEU A 143 9.71 -9.88 -6.55
C LEU A 143 9.60 -11.19 -5.77
N ASN A 144 8.62 -12.05 -6.10
CA ASN A 144 8.51 -13.38 -5.47
C ASN A 144 9.73 -14.26 -5.75
N ASN A 145 10.31 -14.18 -6.96
CA ASN A 145 11.53 -14.88 -7.32
C ASN A 145 12.76 -14.34 -6.56
N ILE A 146 12.83 -13.04 -6.30
CA ILE A 146 13.88 -12.43 -5.47
C ILE A 146 13.87 -13.04 -4.06
N GLY A 147 12.71 -13.11 -3.41
CA GLY A 147 12.58 -13.71 -2.08
C GLY A 147 13.14 -15.13 -2.01
N ARG A 148 12.88 -15.94 -3.05
CA ARG A 148 13.39 -17.31 -3.18
C ARG A 148 14.89 -17.36 -3.48
N ALA A 149 15.35 -16.58 -4.46
CA ALA A 149 16.74 -16.59 -4.93
C ALA A 149 17.73 -16.18 -3.83
N PHE A 150 17.38 -15.16 -3.03
CA PHE A 150 18.17 -14.67 -1.91
C PHE A 150 17.84 -15.35 -0.57
N ARG A 151 16.96 -16.36 -0.58
CA ARG A 151 16.56 -17.17 0.59
C ARG A 151 16.08 -16.33 1.78
N ILE A 152 15.24 -15.34 1.50
CA ILE A 152 14.72 -14.39 2.48
C ILE A 152 13.58 -15.06 3.24
N ALA A 153 13.74 -15.22 4.56
CA ALA A 153 12.69 -15.77 5.42
C ALA A 153 11.49 -14.82 5.51
N ASP A 154 10.27 -15.36 5.45
CA ASP A 154 9.02 -14.57 5.52
C ASP A 154 9.08 -13.33 4.61
N PHE A 155 9.37 -13.55 3.33
CA PHE A 155 9.53 -12.49 2.35
C PHE A 155 8.21 -11.72 2.14
N VAL A 156 8.27 -10.40 2.25
CA VAL A 156 7.17 -9.49 1.99
C VAL A 156 7.61 -8.36 1.09
N TRP A 157 6.67 -7.83 0.33
CA TRP A 157 6.81 -6.56 -0.36
C TRP A 157 5.50 -5.79 -0.31
N TYR A 158 5.57 -4.49 -0.10
CA TYR A 158 4.39 -3.62 -0.08
C TYR A 158 4.80 -2.16 -0.25
N GLN A 159 3.89 -1.37 -0.81
CA GLN A 159 4.10 0.07 -0.92
C GLN A 159 3.91 0.76 0.43
N GLN A 160 4.78 1.73 0.73
CA GLN A 160 4.71 2.57 1.91
C GLN A 160 4.01 3.90 1.58
N GLY A 161 3.60 4.67 2.60
CA GLY A 161 2.86 5.93 2.40
C GLY A 161 3.62 6.99 1.57
N ASN A 162 4.95 6.91 1.53
CA ASN A 162 5.81 7.77 0.70
C ASN A 162 5.88 7.32 -0.78
N GLY A 163 5.20 6.24 -1.17
CA GLY A 163 5.19 5.69 -2.53
C GLY A 163 6.32 4.71 -2.86
N LYS A 164 7.33 4.57 -1.98
CA LYS A 164 8.40 3.58 -2.16
C LYS A 164 7.91 2.17 -1.78
N VAL A 165 8.55 1.14 -2.31
CA VAL A 165 8.17 -0.26 -2.06
C VAL A 165 9.19 -0.92 -1.14
N PHE A 166 8.76 -1.37 0.04
CA PHE A 166 9.60 -2.21 0.90
C PHE A 166 9.76 -3.60 0.26
N VAL A 167 10.97 -4.16 0.28
CA VAL A 167 11.26 -5.53 -0.18
C VAL A 167 12.25 -6.19 0.77
N GLY A 168 11.85 -7.26 1.45
CA GLY A 168 12.71 -7.96 2.40
C GLY A 168 11.97 -8.96 3.27
N SER A 169 12.60 -9.40 4.36
CA SER A 169 11.94 -10.21 5.39
C SER A 169 10.94 -9.36 6.16
N TYR A 170 9.80 -9.94 6.54
CA TYR A 170 8.88 -9.30 7.47
C TYR A 170 9.58 -8.83 8.74
N ALA A 171 10.50 -9.63 9.30
CA ALA A 171 11.22 -9.30 10.53
C ALA A 171 12.06 -8.01 10.42
N ASP A 172 12.47 -7.65 9.20
CA ASP A 172 13.24 -6.45 8.91
C ASP A 172 12.36 -5.27 8.44
N SER A 173 11.04 -5.45 8.44
CA SER A 173 10.08 -4.45 8.00
C SER A 173 9.70 -3.48 9.11
N PHE A 174 9.13 -2.33 8.75
CA PHE A 174 8.70 -1.32 9.72
C PHE A 174 7.67 -1.85 10.74
N TRP A 175 6.90 -2.89 10.41
CA TRP A 175 5.80 -3.40 11.22
C TRP A 175 6.19 -4.53 12.18
N SER A 176 7.40 -5.08 12.04
CA SER A 176 7.79 -6.32 12.73
C SER A 176 7.76 -6.23 14.25
N ASP A 177 8.08 -5.04 14.78
CA ASP A 177 8.19 -4.72 16.19
C ASP A 177 7.04 -3.84 16.71
N LYS A 178 5.97 -3.67 15.91
CA LYS A 178 4.82 -2.81 16.23
C LYS A 178 3.50 -3.57 16.21
N PRO A 179 3.35 -4.62 17.05
CA PRO A 179 2.05 -5.24 17.21
C PRO A 179 1.06 -4.25 17.81
N VAL A 180 -0.20 -4.36 17.40
CA VAL A 180 -1.30 -3.55 17.93
C VAL A 180 -2.31 -4.45 18.65
N THR A 181 -2.85 -3.93 19.74
CA THR A 181 -4.01 -4.52 20.40
C THR A 181 -5.22 -3.67 20.07
N ILE A 182 -6.21 -4.28 19.42
CA ILE A 182 -7.46 -3.64 19.07
C ILE A 182 -8.51 -4.18 20.04
N ALA A 183 -9.07 -3.30 20.86
CA ALA A 183 -10.05 -3.66 21.86
C ALA A 183 -11.31 -4.25 21.19
N ASN A 184 -11.81 -5.37 21.72
CA ASN A 184 -12.97 -6.08 21.15
C ASN A 184 -14.21 -5.18 21.06
N GLU A 185 -14.37 -4.23 21.99
CA GLU A 185 -15.47 -3.25 21.98
C GLU A 185 -15.45 -2.30 20.78
N LEU A 186 -14.29 -2.11 20.14
CA LEU A 186 -14.16 -1.33 18.91
C LEU A 186 -14.48 -2.16 17.66
N MET A 187 -14.43 -3.49 17.78
CA MET A 187 -14.70 -4.42 16.69
C MET A 187 -16.19 -4.72 16.58
N THR A 188 -16.73 -4.42 15.41
CA THR A 188 -18.12 -4.66 15.03
C THR A 188 -18.16 -5.45 13.73
N ASP A 189 -19.34 -5.95 13.34
CA ASP A 189 -19.55 -6.65 12.07
C ASP A 189 -18.55 -7.79 11.81
N HIS A 190 -18.28 -8.63 12.81
CA HIS A 190 -17.37 -9.76 12.68
C HIS A 190 -17.83 -10.73 11.56
N GLN A 191 -17.02 -10.90 10.53
CA GLN A 191 -17.27 -11.88 9.47
C GLN A 191 -16.50 -13.17 9.78
N SER A 192 -17.14 -14.09 10.51
CA SER A 192 -16.60 -15.44 10.80
C SER A 192 -15.17 -15.45 11.36
N GLY A 193 -14.80 -14.42 12.13
CA GLY A 193 -13.46 -14.25 12.72
C GLY A 193 -12.36 -13.82 11.74
N LYS A 194 -12.66 -13.62 10.45
CA LYS A 194 -11.67 -13.24 9.41
C LYS A 194 -11.64 -11.77 9.06
N ALA A 195 -12.67 -11.03 9.48
CA ALA A 195 -12.68 -9.59 9.34
C ALA A 195 -13.46 -8.94 10.49
N ALA A 196 -13.09 -7.71 10.80
CA ALA A 196 -13.77 -6.86 11.77
C ALA A 196 -13.80 -5.42 11.28
N LYS A 197 -14.87 -4.71 11.62
CA LYS A 197 -15.02 -3.28 11.32
C LYS A 197 -14.76 -2.46 12.56
N ILE A 198 -13.92 -1.44 12.41
CA ILE A 198 -13.53 -0.51 13.47
C ILE A 198 -13.60 0.94 12.95
N PRO A 199 -13.59 1.96 13.84
CA PRO A 199 -13.37 3.35 13.42
C PRO A 199 -12.09 3.46 12.61
N ALA A 200 -12.09 4.29 11.57
CA ALA A 200 -10.94 4.41 10.68
C ALA A 200 -9.66 4.76 11.47
N ALA A 201 -8.66 3.90 11.39
CA ALA A 201 -7.37 4.07 12.07
C ALA A 201 -6.27 4.05 11.00
N PRO A 202 -5.88 5.23 10.46
CA PRO A 202 -4.92 5.34 9.36
C PRO A 202 -3.58 4.62 9.61
N MET A 203 -3.17 4.46 10.87
CA MET A 203 -1.93 3.79 11.25
C MET A 203 -1.98 2.26 11.12
N ILE A 204 -3.16 1.66 11.05
CA ILE A 204 -3.32 0.23 10.85
C ILE A 204 -3.22 -0.07 9.35
N ARG A 205 -2.27 -0.92 8.99
CA ARG A 205 -1.91 -1.26 7.62
C ARG A 205 -1.87 -2.77 7.42
N PRO A 206 -1.93 -3.26 6.18
CA PRO A 206 -1.58 -4.66 5.90
C PRO A 206 -0.17 -4.96 6.43
N ASN A 207 0.05 -6.22 6.80
CA ASN A 207 1.23 -6.74 7.49
C ASN A 207 1.39 -6.36 8.97
N VAL A 208 0.59 -5.45 9.54
CA VAL A 208 0.59 -5.23 11.00
C VAL A 208 0.08 -6.48 11.71
N ILE A 209 0.73 -6.90 12.80
CA ILE A 209 0.19 -7.92 13.71
C ILE A 209 -0.83 -7.25 14.62
N ALA A 210 -2.10 -7.62 14.48
CA ALA A 210 -3.20 -7.17 15.33
C ALA A 210 -3.77 -8.35 16.10
N ASN A 211 -3.80 -8.26 17.43
CA ASN A 211 -4.32 -9.31 18.32
C ASN A 211 -3.67 -10.69 18.08
N GLY A 212 -2.39 -10.73 17.72
CA GLY A 212 -1.61 -11.96 17.52
C GLY A 212 -1.60 -12.51 16.09
N GLU A 213 -2.41 -11.94 15.18
CA GLU A 213 -2.48 -12.37 13.79
C GLU A 213 -2.11 -11.24 12.82
N ARG A 214 -1.51 -11.57 11.67
CA ARG A 214 -1.08 -10.58 10.67
C ARG A 214 -2.26 -10.18 9.80
N ILE A 215 -2.50 -8.87 9.70
CA ILE A 215 -3.54 -8.31 8.82
C ILE A 215 -3.15 -8.51 7.36
N THR A 216 -4.04 -9.09 6.56
CA THR A 216 -3.86 -9.31 5.11
C THR A 216 -4.46 -8.20 4.25
N ALA A 217 -5.49 -7.51 4.74
CA ALA A 217 -6.10 -6.38 4.05
C ALA A 217 -6.70 -5.36 5.02
N VAL A 218 -6.75 -4.10 4.57
CA VAL A 218 -7.53 -3.04 5.19
C VAL A 218 -8.37 -2.32 4.14
N GLU A 219 -9.61 -2.03 4.47
CA GLU A 219 -10.56 -1.31 3.62
C GLU A 219 -11.07 -0.07 4.36
N PHE A 220 -10.82 1.12 3.82
CA PHE A 220 -11.35 2.38 4.34
C PHE A 220 -12.59 2.80 3.55
N LYS A 221 -13.69 3.09 4.26
CA LYS A 221 -14.92 3.63 3.67
C LYS A 221 -15.67 4.51 4.67
N GLY A 222 -15.85 5.78 4.29
CA GLY A 222 -16.44 6.78 5.17
C GLY A 222 -15.58 6.97 6.42
N THR A 223 -16.16 6.83 7.61
CA THR A 223 -15.45 6.94 8.90
C THR A 223 -15.00 5.60 9.48
N ASN A 224 -15.15 4.51 8.71
CA ASN A 224 -14.86 3.16 9.17
C ASN A 224 -13.71 2.54 8.39
N MET A 225 -13.09 1.55 9.02
CA MET A 225 -12.13 0.66 8.40
C MET A 225 -12.52 -0.79 8.68
N THR A 226 -12.50 -1.64 7.66
CA THR A 226 -12.56 -3.09 7.81
C THR A 226 -11.13 -3.63 7.79
N ILE A 227 -10.75 -4.42 8.79
CA ILE A 227 -9.50 -5.17 8.81
C ILE A 227 -9.78 -6.63 8.51
N SER A 228 -8.88 -7.30 7.81
CA SER A 228 -8.98 -8.73 7.49
C SER A 228 -7.69 -9.47 7.82
N TRP A 229 -7.85 -10.72 8.25
CA TRP A 229 -6.78 -11.68 8.53
C TRP A 229 -6.78 -12.78 7.46
#